data_AF-A0A7W1R4I1-F1
#
_entry.id   AF-A0A7W1R4I1-F1
#
_cell.length_a   1.000
_cell.length_b   1.000
_cell.length_c   1.000
_cell.angle_alpha   90.00
_cell.angle_beta   90.00
_cell.angle_gamma   90.00
#
_symmetry.space_group_name_H-M   'P 1'
#
loop_
_entity.id
_entity.type
_entity.pdbx_description
1 polymer ?
#
loop_
_entity_poly.entity_id
_entity_poly.type
_entity_poly.pdbx_seq_one_letter_code
_entity_poly.pdbx_strand_id
1 'polypeptide(L)'
;MVTDPDDRERAAEPEDLGRLFLERANAGDAEGVTALYEPDAVVVAAGADLVNGAEAIRSMYETLLADPPQFSGDVRPAVRR
;
A
#
# COMPACT_ATOMS: atom_id res chain seq x y z
N MET A 1 12.71 -14.14 -11.60
CA MET A 1 12.38 -12.89 -12.31
C MET A 1 11.92 -11.93 -11.23
N VAL A 2 12.84 -11.11 -10.72
CA VAL A 2 12.51 -10.05 -9.77
C VAL A 2 12.04 -8.90 -10.62
N THR A 3 10.76 -8.55 -10.53
CA THR A 3 10.19 -7.37 -11.19
C THR A 3 10.92 -6.15 -10.66
N ASP A 4 11.42 -5.29 -11.55
CA ASP A 4 12.01 -4.02 -11.16
C ASP A 4 10.90 -3.17 -10.48
N PRO A 5 11.14 -2.57 -9.31
CA PRO A 5 10.16 -1.69 -8.69
C PRO A 5 9.70 -0.53 -9.58
N ASP A 6 10.49 -0.14 -10.60
CA ASP A 6 10.12 0.89 -11.56
C ASP A 6 9.08 0.46 -12.63
N ASP A 7 8.84 -0.84 -12.83
CA ASP A 7 7.83 -1.34 -13.78
C ASP A 7 6.41 -1.41 -13.19
N ARG A 8 6.24 -1.11 -11.89
CA ARG A 8 4.92 -1.09 -11.24
C ARG A 8 4.16 0.17 -11.66
N GLU A 9 2.86 0.01 -11.95
CA GLU A 9 1.97 1.14 -12.23
C GLU A 9 2.04 2.18 -11.09
N ARG A 10 2.29 3.45 -11.41
CA ARG A 10 2.26 4.52 -10.41
C ARG A 10 0.87 5.14 -10.37
N ALA A 11 0.42 5.52 -9.18
CA ALA A 11 -0.81 6.30 -9.03
C ALA A 11 -0.67 7.66 -9.72
N ALA A 12 -1.60 8.00 -10.62
CA ALA A 12 -1.61 9.26 -11.34
C ALA A 12 -2.75 10.19 -10.86
N GLU A 13 -3.85 9.59 -10.40
CA GLU A 13 -4.96 10.28 -9.75
C GLU A 13 -5.13 9.80 -8.30
N PRO A 14 -5.75 10.60 -7.41
CA PRO A 14 -5.95 10.20 -6.01
C PRO A 14 -6.71 8.87 -5.85
N GLU A 15 -7.65 8.59 -6.75
CA GLU A 15 -8.44 7.36 -6.78
C GLU A 15 -7.58 6.10 -7.05
N ASP A 16 -6.46 6.25 -7.77
CA ASP A 16 -5.56 5.15 -8.04
C ASP A 16 -4.93 4.57 -6.77
N LEU A 17 -4.71 5.39 -5.74
CA LEU A 17 -4.15 4.90 -4.48
C LEU A 17 -5.03 3.83 -3.84
N GLY A 18 -6.35 4.06 -3.81
CA GLY A 18 -7.31 3.11 -3.25
C GLY A 18 -7.42 1.84 -4.11
N ARG A 19 -7.50 2.01 -5.44
CA ARG A 19 -7.56 0.90 -6.39
C ARG A 19 -6.30 0.03 -6.32
N LEU A 20 -5.12 0.62 -6.46
CA LEU A 20 -3.83 -0.07 -6.44
C LEU A 20 -3.57 -0.73 -5.09
N PHE A 21 -3.98 -0.11 -3.98
CA PHE A 21 -3.90 -0.74 -2.67
C PHE A 21 -4.71 -2.04 -2.63
N LEU A 22 -5.97 -2.00 -3.06
CA LEU A 22 -6.84 -3.19 -3.07
C LEU A 22 -6.28 -4.29 -3.97
N GLU A 23 -5.84 -3.95 -5.19
CA GLU A 23 -5.26 -4.91 -6.13
C GLU A 23 -4.02 -5.60 -5.55
N ARG A 24 -3.07 -4.82 -5.02
CA ARG A 24 -1.79 -5.34 -4.52
C ARG A 24 -1.93 -6.07 -3.19
N ALA A 25 -2.75 -5.54 -2.28
CA ALA A 25 -3.00 -6.19 -0.99
C ALA A 25 -3.69 -7.55 -1.17
N ASN A 26 -4.70 -7.64 -2.03
CA ASN A 26 -5.36 -8.91 -2.33
C ASN A 26 -4.44 -9.90 -3.09
N ALA A 27 -3.42 -9.42 -3.80
CA ALA A 27 -2.38 -10.26 -4.40
C ALA A 27 -1.27 -10.68 -3.42
N GLY A 28 -1.29 -10.17 -2.18
CA GLY A 28 -0.22 -10.37 -1.20
C GLY A 28 1.10 -9.63 -1.53
N ASP A 29 1.06 -8.63 -2.42
CA ASP A 29 2.25 -7.88 -2.87
C ASP A 29 2.63 -6.78 -1.87
N ALA A 30 3.29 -7.16 -0.77
CA ALA A 30 3.73 -6.24 0.27
C ALA A 30 4.70 -5.17 -0.24
N GLU A 31 5.57 -5.52 -1.19
CA GLU A 31 6.49 -4.57 -1.83
C GLU A 31 5.71 -3.55 -2.68
N GLY A 32 4.76 -4.02 -3.48
CA GLY A 32 3.90 -3.17 -4.29
C GLY A 32 3.00 -2.26 -3.47
N VAL A 33 2.45 -2.72 -2.34
CA VAL A 33 1.69 -1.85 -1.42
C VAL A 33 2.61 -0.78 -0.83
N THR A 34 3.82 -1.16 -0.41
CA THR A 34 4.80 -0.22 0.14
C THR A 34 5.22 0.84 -0.88
N ALA A 35 5.30 0.49 -2.17
CA ALA A 35 5.63 1.42 -3.25
C ALA A 35 4.60 2.55 -3.46
N LEU A 36 3.43 2.51 -2.80
CA LEU A 36 2.46 3.61 -2.77
C LEU A 36 2.81 4.70 -1.74
N TYR A 37 3.78 4.43 -0.87
CA TYR A 37 4.23 5.35 0.18
C TYR A 37 5.51 6.07 -0.24
N GLU A 38 5.62 7.32 0.19
CA GLU A 38 6.89 8.04 0.16
C GLU A 38 7.93 7.36 1.09
N PRO A 39 9.24 7.47 0.80
CA PRO A 39 10.29 6.80 1.58
C PRO A 39 10.24 7.06 3.09
N ASP A 40 9.88 8.28 3.49
CA ASP A 40 9.82 8.74 4.88
C ASP A 40 8.39 8.75 5.46
N ALA A 41 7.45 8.04 4.82
CA ALA A 41 6.06 8.00 5.28
C ALA A 41 5.93 7.42 6.69
N VAL A 42 4.87 7.84 7.39
CA VAL A 42 4.51 7.33 8.71
C VAL A 42 3.10 6.77 8.66
N VAL A 43 2.93 5.53 9.12
CA VAL A 43 1.64 4.85 9.23
C VAL A 43 1.32 4.60 10.70
N VAL A 44 0.08 4.87 11.09
CA VAL A 44 -0.43 4.46 12.39
C VAL A 44 -0.97 3.03 12.25
N ALA A 45 -0.29 2.07 12.85
CA ALA A 45 -0.72 0.68 12.85
C ALA A 45 -1.90 0.46 13.82
N ALA A 46 -2.56 -0.69 13.68
CA ALA A 46 -3.56 -1.13 14.65
C ALA A 46 -2.92 -1.20 16.04
N GLY A 47 -3.51 -0.50 17.02
CA GLY A 47 -2.93 -0.36 18.37
C GLY A 47 -2.27 1.00 18.65
N ALA A 48 -2.32 1.93 17.70
CA ALA A 48 -1.77 3.30 17.81
C ALA A 48 -0.23 3.39 17.83
N ASP A 49 0.47 2.32 17.40
CA ASP A 49 1.90 2.36 17.15
C ASP A 49 2.22 3.11 15.85
N LEU A 50 3.33 3.86 15.85
CA LEU A 50 3.83 4.57 14.67
C LEU A 50 4.87 3.70 13.95
N VAL A 51 4.60 3.41 12.69
CA VAL A 51 5.51 2.73 11.77
C VAL A 51 6.13 3.79 10.87
N ASN A 52 7.46 3.94 10.95
CA ASN A 52 8.18 5.04 10.31
C ASN A 52 9.09 4.51 9.20
N GLY A 53 8.93 5.08 8.00
CA GLY A 53 9.74 4.78 6.84
C GLY A 53 9.32 3.53 6.07
N ALA A 54 9.68 3.49 4.79
CA ALA A 54 9.26 2.44 3.85
C ALA A 54 9.68 1.03 4.28
N GLU A 55 10.86 0.85 4.90
CA GLU A 55 11.30 -0.48 5.36
C GLU A 55 10.41 -1.04 6.49
N ALA A 56 10.04 -0.19 7.46
CA ALA A 56 9.18 -0.60 8.55
C ALA A 56 7.74 -0.84 8.05
N ILE A 57 7.26 0.00 7.14
CA ILE A 57 5.97 -0.16 6.47
C ILE A 57 5.92 -1.48 5.69
N ARG A 58 7.00 -1.84 4.96
CA ARG A 58 7.09 -3.12 4.27
C ARG A 58 6.98 -4.30 5.22
N SER A 59 7.73 -4.30 6.32
CA SER A 59 7.69 -5.38 7.32
C SER A 59 6.29 -5.55 7.94
N MET A 60 5.60 -4.43 8.19
CA MET A 60 4.22 -4.45 8.65
C MET A 60 3.30 -5.12 7.61
N TYR A 61 3.40 -4.75 6.33
CA TYR A 61 2.58 -5.36 5.27
C TYR A 61 2.94 -6.81 4.98
N GLU A 62 4.20 -7.21 5.04
CA GLU A 62 4.62 -8.61 4.94
C GLU A 62 3.93 -9.46 6.01
N THR A 63 3.82 -8.93 7.23
CA THR A 63 3.12 -9.60 8.33
C THR A 63 1.60 -9.64 8.10
N LEU A 64 1.01 -8.50 7.70
CA LEU A 64 -0.43 -8.37 7.48
C LEU A 64 -0.94 -9.24 6.32
N LEU A 65 -0.13 -9.41 5.27
CA LEU A 65 -0.51 -10.10 4.04
C LEU A 65 -0.09 -11.58 4.01
N ALA A 66 0.58 -12.08 5.05
CA ALA A 66 1.03 -13.47 5.14
C ALA A 66 -0.12 -14.50 5.15
N ASP A 67 -1.28 -14.12 5.69
CA ASP A 67 -2.54 -14.86 5.56
C ASP A 67 -3.58 -13.91 4.96
N PRO A 68 -3.60 -13.79 3.61
CA PRO A 68 -4.16 -12.61 2.95
C PRO A 68 -5.67 -12.51 3.21
N PRO A 69 -6.12 -11.52 4.01
CA PRO A 69 -7.54 -11.27 4.14
C PRO A 69 -8.05 -10.67 2.83
N GLN A 70 -9.32 -10.92 2.51
CA GLN A 70 -9.92 -10.33 1.33
C GLN A 70 -10.29 -8.88 1.62
N PHE A 71 -9.54 -7.95 1.04
CA PHE A 71 -9.79 -6.52 1.18
C PHE A 71 -10.85 -6.07 0.19
N SER A 72 -11.84 -5.33 0.68
CA SER A 72 -12.85 -4.65 -0.13
C SER A 72 -12.98 -3.20 0.32
N GLY A 73 -13.18 -2.27 -0.62
CA GLY A 73 -13.40 -0.87 -0.30
C GLY A 73 -14.09 -0.13 -1.44
N ASP A 74 -14.78 0.94 -1.10
CA ASP A 74 -15.36 1.89 -2.05
C ASP A 74 -14.40 3.06 -2.23
N VAL A 75 -13.81 3.19 -3.44
CA VAL A 75 -12.91 4.29 -3.77
C VAL A 75 -13.76 5.50 -4.11
N ARG A 76 -13.73 6.51 -3.23
CA ARG A 76 -14.52 7.73 -3.40
C ARG A 76 -13.78 8.74 -4.26
N PRO A 77 -14.51 9.55 -5.06
CA PRO A 77 -13.91 10.62 -5.85
C PRO A 77 -13.16 11.63 -5.00
N ALA A 78 -12.05 12.14 -5.54
CA ALA A 78 -11.32 13.24 -4.94
C ALA A 78 -12.18 14.51 -4.86
N VAL A 79 -12.05 15.25 -3.76
CA VAL A 79 -12.64 16.59 -3.65
C VAL A 79 -11.85 17.53 -4.54
N ARG A 80 -12.48 18.01 -5.61
CA ARG A 80 -11.91 19.01 -6.52
C ARG A 80 -12.46 20.40 -6.16
N ARG A 81 -11.59 21.42 -6.15
CA ARG A 81 -11.93 22.81 -5.84
C ARG A 81 -12.13 23.62 -7.11
#